data_AF-A0AA37LD58-F1
#
_entry.id   AF-A0AA37LD58-F1
#
_cell.length_a   1.000
_cell.length_b   1.000
_cell.length_c   1.000
_cell.angle_alpha   90.00
_cell.angle_beta   90.00
_cell.angle_gamma   90.00
#
_symmetry.space_group_name_H-M   'P 1'
#
loop_
_entity.id
_entity.type
_entity.pdbx_description
1 polymer ?
#
loop_
_entity_poly.entity_id
_entity_poly.type
_entity_poly.pdbx_seq_one_letter_code
_entity_poly.pdbx_strand_id
1 'polypeptide(L)'
;MIARIALIAVILTVSASPLSKKSIIDDCLAAAKVPYDEKGTLQWATDAAPFNVRIPFVPVSVAVPLTTEHIQATIRCGRHNGVKVTPKCGGHSYANFGFGGEDGHLVLELDHMYNVSLNNATGIATVQGGSRLGHVASELYKQGGKAISHGTCPGYGMSSHTKGLALDWLVGAKVVLANSSVIIVSEAEHPDVFWALKGAGSSFGVVSEFYFKTFDAPKQATNFLATLQWDAAKSIDGFKKLQDWADSTMPNELNMRLFITPRFTNLEGMFYGDKTDLQTVLDPLLATIGGRLTTSQTTDWFGNLQHFGNGLALDQKDNYQKVSYLTYTIRVGTPAETCTAR
;
A
#
# COMPACT_ATOMS: atom_id res chain seq x y z
N MET A 1 -65.25 -11.95 -29.46
CA MET A 1 -63.93 -11.36 -29.19
C MET A 1 -63.29 -12.13 -28.04
N ILE A 2 -62.30 -12.97 -28.32
CA ILE A 2 -61.60 -13.80 -27.33
C ILE A 2 -60.38 -13.00 -26.86
N ALA A 3 -60.36 -12.60 -25.59
CA ALA A 3 -59.21 -11.92 -24.99
C ALA A 3 -58.12 -12.94 -24.67
N ARG A 4 -56.97 -12.83 -25.33
CA ARG A 4 -55.76 -13.60 -25.00
C ARG A 4 -55.06 -12.91 -23.83
N ILE A 5 -55.09 -13.55 -22.66
CA ILE A 5 -54.24 -13.19 -21.52
C ILE A 5 -52.86 -13.77 -21.80
N ALA A 6 -51.88 -12.92 -22.12
CA ALA A 6 -50.48 -13.31 -22.20
C ALA A 6 -49.90 -13.34 -20.78
N LEU A 7 -49.54 -14.54 -20.30
CA LEU A 7 -48.84 -14.72 -19.04
C LEU A 7 -47.36 -14.37 -19.27
N ILE A 8 -46.92 -13.20 -18.81
CA ILE A 8 -45.50 -12.83 -18.79
C ILE A 8 -44.87 -13.54 -17.59
N ALA A 9 -44.14 -14.63 -17.84
CA ALA A 9 -43.30 -15.26 -16.83
C ALA A 9 -42.05 -14.41 -16.60
N VAL A 10 -42.00 -13.70 -15.47
CA VAL A 10 -40.78 -13.05 -14.99
C VAL A 10 -39.85 -14.15 -14.48
N ILE A 11 -38.87 -14.55 -15.28
CA ILE A 11 -37.78 -15.40 -14.82
C ILE A 11 -36.88 -14.54 -13.94
N LEU A 12 -37.08 -14.60 -12.63
CA LEU A 12 -36.10 -14.13 -11.65
C LEU A 12 -34.90 -15.07 -11.72
N THR A 13 -33.89 -14.72 -12.51
CA THR A 13 -32.58 -15.36 -12.40
C THR A 13 -31.98 -14.94 -11.06
N VAL A 14 -32.15 -15.78 -10.03
CA VAL A 14 -31.37 -15.66 -8.80
C VAL A 14 -29.93 -15.96 -9.20
N SER A 15 -29.12 -14.93 -9.37
CA SER A 15 -27.67 -15.06 -9.59
C SER A 15 -27.10 -15.85 -8.42
N ALA A 16 -26.68 -17.09 -8.66
CA ALA A 16 -26.07 -17.90 -7.60
C ALA A 16 -24.86 -17.15 -7.03
N SER A 17 -24.77 -17.09 -5.70
CA SER A 17 -23.67 -16.42 -5.00
C SER A 17 -22.32 -16.92 -5.54
N PRO A 18 -21.34 -16.06 -5.83
CA PRO A 18 -20.03 -16.51 -6.31
C PRO A 18 -19.36 -17.50 -5.36
N LEU A 19 -19.65 -17.43 -4.06
CA LEU A 19 -19.16 -18.37 -3.04
C LEU A 19 -19.55 -19.83 -3.31
N SER A 20 -20.66 -20.07 -4.02
CA SER A 20 -21.08 -21.42 -4.43
C SER A 20 -20.15 -22.05 -5.48
N LYS A 21 -19.29 -21.25 -6.13
CA LYS A 21 -18.38 -21.71 -7.19
C LYS A 21 -17.04 -22.23 -6.67
N LYS A 22 -16.83 -22.34 -5.35
CA LYS A 22 -15.54 -22.74 -4.77
C LYS A 22 -14.99 -24.03 -5.38
N SER A 23 -15.76 -25.12 -5.39
CA SER A 23 -15.30 -26.41 -5.92
C SER A 23 -14.80 -26.29 -7.36
N ILE A 24 -15.57 -25.63 -8.23
CA ILE A 24 -15.23 -25.46 -9.65
C ILE A 24 -13.98 -24.59 -9.82
N ILE A 25 -13.80 -23.57 -8.98
CA ILE A 25 -12.60 -22.73 -8.99
C ILE A 25 -11.38 -23.53 -8.52
N ASP A 26 -11.49 -24.25 -7.41
CA ASP A 26 -10.40 -25.08 -6.87
C ASP A 26 -9.99 -26.17 -7.88
N ASP A 27 -10.95 -26.86 -8.50
CA ASP A 27 -10.70 -27.86 -9.55
C ASP A 27 -9.97 -27.25 -10.75
N CYS A 28 -10.33 -26.03 -11.16
CA CYS A 28 -9.66 -25.31 -12.24
C CYS A 28 -8.22 -24.95 -11.87
N LEU A 29 -7.99 -24.44 -10.65
CA LEU A 29 -6.65 -24.09 -10.15
C LEU A 29 -5.77 -25.35 -10.07
N ALA A 30 -6.31 -26.45 -9.53
CA ALA A 30 -5.62 -27.74 -9.45
C ALA A 30 -5.25 -28.29 -10.83
N ALA A 31 -6.19 -28.29 -11.79
CA ALA A 31 -5.94 -28.74 -13.16
C ALA A 31 -4.87 -27.88 -13.87
N ALA A 32 -4.83 -26.59 -13.57
CA ALA A 32 -3.82 -25.65 -14.06
C ALA A 32 -2.51 -25.66 -13.25
N LYS A 33 -2.41 -26.51 -12.22
CA LYS A 33 -1.26 -26.64 -11.30
C LYS A 33 -0.91 -25.34 -10.56
N VAL A 34 -1.90 -24.49 -10.31
CA VAL A 34 -1.74 -23.31 -9.48
C VAL A 34 -1.89 -23.71 -8.01
N PRO A 35 -0.92 -23.42 -7.13
CA PRO A 35 -1.09 -23.61 -5.69
C PRO A 35 -2.25 -22.77 -5.17
N TYR A 36 -3.03 -23.29 -4.24
CA TYR A 36 -4.16 -22.58 -3.63
C TYR A 36 -4.37 -23.08 -2.19
N ASP A 37 -5.03 -22.27 -1.38
CA ASP A 37 -5.31 -22.63 0.00
C ASP A 37 -6.61 -23.40 0.12
N GLU A 38 -6.54 -24.56 0.77
CA GLU A 38 -7.73 -25.30 1.16
C GLU A 38 -8.43 -24.61 2.33
N LYS A 39 -9.75 -24.41 2.21
CA LYS A 39 -10.52 -23.74 3.26
C LYS A 39 -10.51 -24.56 4.55
N GLY A 40 -10.18 -23.91 5.65
CA GLY A 40 -10.05 -24.54 6.97
C GLY A 40 -8.61 -24.88 7.35
N THR A 41 -7.65 -24.71 6.44
CA THR A 41 -6.21 -24.78 6.75
C THR A 41 -5.72 -23.51 7.44
N LEU A 42 -4.52 -23.59 8.03
CA LEU A 42 -3.85 -22.43 8.61
C LEU A 42 -3.49 -21.39 7.53
N GLN A 43 -3.04 -21.86 6.36
CA GLN A 43 -2.71 -21.01 5.21
C GLN A 43 -3.92 -20.18 4.79
N TRP A 44 -5.08 -20.82 4.61
CA TRP A 44 -6.33 -20.09 4.35
C TRP A 44 -6.62 -19.06 5.44
N ALA A 45 -6.49 -19.43 6.72
CA ALA A 45 -6.77 -18.51 7.82
C ALA A 45 -5.83 -17.30 7.81
N THR A 46 -4.57 -17.48 7.40
CA THR A 46 -3.58 -16.42 7.27
C THR A 46 -3.85 -15.54 6.05
N ASP A 47 -4.04 -16.13 4.88
CA ASP A 47 -4.12 -15.38 3.63
C ASP A 47 -5.52 -14.78 3.40
N ALA A 48 -6.56 -15.38 4.00
CA ALA A 48 -7.90 -14.81 4.06
C ALA A 48 -8.07 -13.74 5.16
N ALA A 49 -7.07 -13.53 6.04
CA ALA A 49 -7.18 -12.53 7.11
C ALA A 49 -7.01 -11.10 6.56
N PRO A 50 -7.95 -10.19 6.83
CA PRO A 50 -7.82 -8.80 6.43
C PRO A 50 -6.89 -8.03 7.38
N PHE A 51 -6.17 -7.04 6.84
CA PHE A 51 -5.53 -6.02 7.68
C PHE A 51 -6.56 -5.25 8.50
N ASN A 52 -7.62 -4.76 7.85
CA ASN A 52 -8.69 -4.06 8.54
C ASN A 52 -9.81 -5.04 8.94
N VAL A 53 -9.78 -5.49 10.19
CA VAL A 53 -10.77 -6.44 10.73
C VAL A 53 -12.20 -5.88 10.81
N ARG A 54 -12.41 -4.57 10.61
CA ARG A 54 -13.74 -3.95 10.64
C ARG A 54 -14.63 -4.33 9.45
N ILE A 55 -14.03 -4.70 8.31
CA ILE A 55 -14.76 -4.97 7.06
C ILE A 55 -14.27 -6.31 6.48
N PRO A 56 -14.61 -7.45 7.09
CA PRO A 56 -14.16 -8.74 6.56
C PRO A 56 -14.85 -9.06 5.24
N PHE A 57 -14.13 -9.74 4.35
CA PHE A 57 -14.67 -10.32 3.13
C PHE A 57 -14.25 -11.79 3.03
N VAL A 58 -15.13 -12.61 2.46
CA VAL A 58 -14.90 -14.04 2.28
C VAL A 58 -14.53 -14.29 0.81
N PRO A 59 -13.28 -14.70 0.51
CA PRO A 59 -12.93 -15.09 -0.86
C PRO A 59 -13.62 -16.39 -1.26
N VAL A 60 -13.92 -16.57 -2.55
CA VAL A 60 -14.40 -17.88 -3.06
C VAL A 60 -13.27 -18.91 -3.00
N SER A 61 -12.05 -18.50 -3.35
CA SER A 61 -10.82 -19.25 -3.15
C SER A 61 -9.62 -18.30 -3.10
N VAL A 62 -8.48 -18.80 -2.62
CA VAL A 62 -7.21 -18.07 -2.52
C VAL A 62 -6.18 -18.84 -3.34
N ALA A 63 -5.79 -18.31 -4.50
CA ALA A 63 -4.69 -18.83 -5.29
C ALA A 63 -3.37 -18.22 -4.81
N VAL A 64 -2.32 -19.04 -4.70
CA VAL A 64 -0.98 -18.67 -4.21
C VAL A 64 0.05 -18.88 -5.34
N PRO A 65 0.02 -18.04 -6.40
CA PRO A 65 0.95 -18.12 -7.51
C PRO A 65 2.42 -17.99 -7.08
N LEU A 66 3.29 -18.67 -7.82
CA LEU A 66 4.75 -18.63 -7.66
C LEU A 66 5.44 -18.06 -8.91
N THR A 67 4.70 -17.94 -10.01
CA THR A 67 5.20 -17.52 -11.31
C THR A 67 4.17 -16.67 -12.04
N THR A 68 4.60 -15.99 -13.11
CA THR A 68 3.69 -15.22 -13.97
C THR A 68 2.65 -16.13 -14.63
N GLU A 69 3.02 -17.36 -14.96
CA GLU A 69 2.13 -18.36 -15.57
C GLU A 69 1.02 -18.79 -14.61
N HIS A 70 1.33 -18.90 -13.31
CA HIS A 70 0.29 -19.13 -12.29
C HIS A 70 -0.69 -17.96 -12.22
N ILE A 71 -0.21 -16.71 -12.27
CA ILE A 71 -1.08 -15.52 -12.33
C ILE A 71 -2.01 -15.59 -13.55
N GLN A 72 -1.46 -15.89 -14.73
CA GLN A 72 -2.25 -16.06 -15.95
C GLN A 72 -3.31 -17.15 -15.81
N ALA A 73 -2.94 -18.31 -15.24
CA ALA A 73 -3.84 -19.43 -15.02
C ALA A 73 -4.98 -19.09 -14.06
N THR A 74 -4.68 -18.41 -12.95
CA THR A 74 -5.69 -17.92 -11.99
C THR A 74 -6.69 -16.99 -12.68
N ILE A 75 -6.21 -16.04 -13.49
CA ILE A 75 -7.07 -15.12 -14.24
C ILE A 75 -7.96 -15.89 -15.24
N ARG A 76 -7.40 -16.89 -15.94
CA ARG A 76 -8.19 -17.75 -16.83
C ARG A 76 -9.29 -18.50 -16.08
N CYS A 77 -8.98 -19.08 -14.92
CA CYS A 77 -9.96 -19.79 -14.09
C CYS A 77 -11.09 -18.88 -13.60
N GLY A 78 -10.77 -17.67 -13.10
CA GLY A 78 -11.79 -16.70 -12.70
C GLY A 78 -12.68 -16.27 -13.87
N ARG A 79 -12.07 -15.92 -15.01
CA ARG A 79 -12.79 -15.50 -16.22
C ARG A 79 -13.70 -16.60 -16.77
N HIS A 80 -13.20 -17.82 -16.91
CA HIS A 80 -13.97 -18.95 -17.46
C HIS A 80 -15.20 -19.28 -16.61
N ASN A 81 -15.08 -19.11 -15.29
CA ASN A 81 -16.14 -19.45 -14.34
C ASN A 81 -16.98 -18.24 -13.89
N GLY A 82 -16.78 -17.06 -14.49
CA GLY A 82 -17.52 -15.84 -14.15
C GLY A 82 -17.36 -15.44 -12.68
N VAL A 83 -16.11 -15.40 -12.21
CA VAL A 83 -15.69 -14.96 -10.88
C VAL A 83 -14.66 -13.84 -11.04
N LYS A 84 -14.83 -12.75 -10.29
CA LYS A 84 -13.86 -11.64 -10.29
C LYS A 84 -12.56 -12.10 -9.63
N VAL A 85 -11.42 -11.72 -10.22
CA VAL A 85 -10.09 -12.01 -9.69
C VAL A 85 -9.50 -10.75 -9.10
N THR A 86 -8.86 -10.84 -7.94
CA THR A 86 -8.28 -9.66 -7.29
C THR A 86 -6.91 -9.97 -6.70
N PRO A 87 -5.85 -9.26 -7.11
CA PRO A 87 -4.53 -9.45 -6.54
C PRO A 87 -4.46 -8.88 -5.12
N LYS A 88 -3.85 -9.66 -4.22
CA LYS A 88 -3.46 -9.24 -2.88
C LYS A 88 -1.94 -9.35 -2.79
N CYS A 89 -1.29 -8.20 -2.60
CA CYS A 89 0.13 -8.11 -2.24
C CYS A 89 0.21 -8.08 -0.70
N GLY A 90 0.73 -7.01 -0.09
CA GLY A 90 0.86 -6.91 1.36
C GLY A 90 -0.45 -6.81 2.16
N GLY A 91 -1.63 -6.86 1.53
CA GLY A 91 -2.93 -6.90 2.22
C GLY A 91 -3.36 -5.61 2.94
N HIS A 92 -2.60 -4.51 2.83
CA HIS A 92 -2.75 -3.32 3.67
C HIS A 92 -3.80 -2.29 3.20
N SER A 93 -4.70 -2.69 2.30
CA SER A 93 -5.80 -1.82 1.87
C SER A 93 -6.73 -1.55 3.05
N TYR A 94 -6.97 -0.27 3.37
CA TYR A 94 -7.87 0.09 4.48
C TYR A 94 -9.32 -0.31 4.25
N ALA A 95 -9.74 -0.49 3.00
CA ALA A 95 -11.06 -1.01 2.64
C ALA A 95 -11.02 -2.48 2.22
N ASN A 96 -9.92 -3.19 2.49
CA ASN A 96 -9.73 -4.60 2.10
C ASN A 96 -9.97 -4.89 0.60
N PHE A 97 -9.60 -3.97 -0.30
CA PHE A 97 -9.72 -4.14 -1.74
C PHE A 97 -8.85 -5.27 -2.31
N GLY A 98 -7.84 -5.77 -1.58
CA GLY A 98 -7.15 -7.02 -1.94
C GLY A 98 -8.06 -8.26 -1.92
N PHE A 99 -9.25 -8.15 -1.30
CA PHE A 99 -10.29 -9.17 -1.29
C PHE A 99 -11.44 -8.85 -2.25
N GLY A 100 -11.33 -7.78 -3.05
CA GLY A 100 -12.37 -7.33 -3.98
C GLY A 100 -13.27 -6.21 -3.45
N GLY A 101 -13.27 -5.96 -2.14
CA GLY A 101 -14.21 -5.02 -1.52
C GLY A 101 -15.64 -5.59 -1.34
N GLU A 102 -15.81 -6.88 -1.63
CA GLU A 102 -17.03 -7.67 -1.47
C GLU A 102 -16.68 -9.17 -1.40
N ASP A 103 -17.63 -10.00 -0.98
CA ASP A 103 -17.43 -11.45 -0.92
C ASP A 103 -17.36 -12.09 -2.31
N GLY A 104 -16.69 -13.25 -2.38
CA GLY A 104 -16.80 -14.16 -3.51
C GLY A 104 -15.84 -13.90 -4.66
N HIS A 105 -14.84 -13.03 -4.47
CA HIS A 105 -13.71 -12.90 -5.38
C HIS A 105 -12.73 -14.07 -5.25
N LEU A 106 -12.12 -14.47 -6.37
CA LEU A 106 -10.92 -15.30 -6.38
C LEU A 106 -9.73 -14.41 -6.04
N VAL A 107 -9.23 -14.55 -4.83
CA VAL A 107 -8.07 -13.78 -4.36
C VAL A 107 -6.81 -14.43 -4.91
N LEU A 108 -5.91 -13.59 -5.42
CA LEU A 108 -4.63 -13.98 -5.95
C LEU A 108 -3.56 -13.43 -5.00
N GLU A 109 -3.12 -14.27 -4.07
CA GLU A 109 -2.10 -13.95 -3.05
C GLU A 109 -0.71 -13.94 -3.68
N LEU A 110 -0.06 -12.78 -3.67
CA LEU A 110 1.22 -12.56 -4.35
C LEU A 110 2.40 -12.66 -3.39
N ASP A 111 2.21 -12.72 -2.08
CA ASP A 111 3.28 -12.57 -1.10
C ASP A 111 4.33 -13.69 -1.09
N HIS A 112 4.15 -14.77 -1.86
CA HIS A 112 5.16 -15.77 -2.19
C HIS A 112 6.08 -15.38 -3.38
N MET A 113 5.68 -14.37 -4.16
CA MET A 113 6.46 -13.75 -5.23
C MET A 113 7.07 -12.43 -4.71
N TYR A 114 8.11 -12.55 -3.88
CA TYR A 114 8.73 -11.41 -3.19
C TYR A 114 10.20 -11.14 -3.57
N ASN A 115 10.75 -11.84 -4.57
CA ASN A 115 12.15 -11.68 -4.94
C ASN A 115 12.50 -10.24 -5.35
N VAL A 116 13.69 -9.79 -4.94
CA VAL A 116 14.24 -8.48 -5.27
C VAL A 116 15.66 -8.66 -5.77
N SER A 117 15.95 -8.16 -6.97
CA SER A 117 17.31 -8.18 -7.53
C SER A 117 17.70 -6.80 -8.03
N LEU A 118 18.93 -6.39 -7.74
CA LEU A 118 19.52 -5.13 -8.17
C LEU A 118 20.56 -5.39 -9.26
N ASN A 119 20.37 -4.78 -10.43
CA ASN A 119 21.40 -4.71 -11.45
C ASN A 119 22.34 -3.54 -11.16
N ASN A 120 23.50 -3.82 -10.58
CA ASN A 120 24.48 -2.80 -10.20
C ASN A 120 25.07 -1.99 -11.38
N ALA A 121 25.02 -2.51 -12.60
CA ALA A 121 25.51 -1.78 -13.78
C ALA A 121 24.52 -0.71 -14.24
N THR A 122 23.22 -0.96 -14.10
CA THR A 122 22.15 -0.04 -14.56
C THR A 122 21.49 0.73 -13.41
N GLY A 123 21.65 0.28 -12.16
CA GLY A 123 20.92 0.80 -11.01
C GLY A 123 19.43 0.43 -10.99
N ILE A 124 18.98 -0.46 -11.86
CA ILE A 124 17.58 -0.91 -11.93
C ILE A 124 17.36 -2.10 -10.99
N ALA A 125 16.33 -2.00 -10.17
CA ALA A 125 15.83 -3.07 -9.34
C ALA A 125 14.64 -3.78 -9.99
N THR A 126 14.68 -5.11 -10.05
CA THR A 126 13.52 -5.95 -10.37
C THR A 126 12.90 -6.43 -9.08
N VAL A 127 11.64 -6.08 -8.84
CA VAL A 127 10.89 -6.36 -7.60
C VAL A 127 9.64 -7.13 -7.96
N GLN A 128 9.45 -8.34 -7.42
CA GLN A 128 8.22 -9.10 -7.66
C GLN A 128 6.99 -8.46 -7.00
N GLY A 129 5.82 -8.71 -7.57
CA GLY A 129 4.57 -8.04 -7.23
C GLY A 129 4.07 -8.22 -5.80
N GLY A 130 4.58 -9.23 -5.06
CA GLY A 130 4.28 -9.50 -3.67
C GLY A 130 5.23 -8.89 -2.65
N SER A 131 6.34 -8.27 -3.08
CA SER A 131 7.37 -7.79 -2.16
C SER A 131 6.87 -6.68 -1.24
N ARG A 132 7.08 -6.84 0.06
CA ARG A 132 6.77 -5.82 1.08
C ARG A 132 7.88 -4.77 1.16
N LEU A 133 7.52 -3.54 1.52
CA LEU A 133 8.44 -2.39 1.50
C LEU A 133 9.71 -2.60 2.32
N GLY A 134 9.59 -3.16 3.52
CA GLY A 134 10.75 -3.39 4.38
C GLY A 134 11.72 -4.45 3.82
N HIS A 135 11.21 -5.49 3.15
CA HIS A 135 12.03 -6.46 2.43
C HIS A 135 12.72 -5.79 1.23
N VAL A 136 12.00 -5.02 0.42
CA VAL A 136 12.57 -4.26 -0.71
C VAL A 136 13.69 -3.33 -0.24
N ALA A 137 13.45 -2.52 0.79
CA ALA A 137 14.47 -1.63 1.35
C ALA A 137 15.70 -2.40 1.85
N SER A 138 15.48 -3.55 2.52
CA SER A 138 16.56 -4.40 3.03
C SER A 138 17.42 -4.96 1.90
N GLU A 139 16.80 -5.50 0.84
CA GLU A 139 17.51 -6.09 -0.29
C GLU A 139 18.28 -5.04 -1.09
N LEU A 140 17.68 -3.90 -1.42
CA LEU A 140 18.37 -2.84 -2.15
C LEU A 140 19.56 -2.27 -1.38
N TYR A 141 19.42 -2.11 -0.06
CA TYR A 141 20.51 -1.65 0.79
C TYR A 141 21.65 -2.68 0.85
N LYS A 142 21.32 -3.96 1.07
CA LYS A 142 22.31 -5.06 1.12
C LYS A 142 23.03 -5.28 -0.21
N GLN A 143 22.33 -5.23 -1.34
CA GLN A 143 22.88 -5.60 -2.64
C GLN A 143 23.75 -4.50 -3.28
N GLY A 144 23.54 -3.23 -2.91
CA GLY A 144 24.30 -2.13 -3.51
C GLY A 144 24.22 -0.78 -2.81
N GLY A 145 23.76 -0.71 -1.55
CA GLY A 145 23.58 0.55 -0.84
C GLY A 145 22.56 1.46 -1.52
N LYS A 146 21.54 0.88 -2.16
CA LYS A 146 20.51 1.60 -2.92
C LYS A 146 19.20 1.71 -2.15
N ALA A 147 18.36 2.64 -2.59
CA ALA A 147 17.02 2.87 -2.07
C ALA A 147 16.05 3.30 -3.20
N ILE A 148 14.76 3.20 -2.90
CA ILE A 148 13.67 3.86 -3.62
C ILE A 148 12.86 4.69 -2.63
N SER A 149 12.18 5.74 -3.10
CA SER A 149 11.27 6.49 -2.24
C SER A 149 10.05 5.63 -2.02
N HIS A 150 9.65 5.40 -0.78
CA HIS A 150 8.47 4.62 -0.49
C HIS A 150 7.82 5.04 0.81
N GLY A 151 6.68 4.41 1.08
CA GLY A 151 5.86 4.68 2.24
C GLY A 151 6.43 4.22 3.57
N THR A 152 6.11 4.98 4.62
CA THR A 152 5.73 4.41 5.94
C THR A 152 4.20 4.36 6.07
N CYS A 153 3.50 5.19 5.27
CA CYS A 153 2.08 5.12 4.93
C CYS A 153 1.93 4.82 3.42
N PRO A 154 0.80 4.32 2.90
CA PRO A 154 0.69 3.87 1.51
C PRO A 154 1.22 4.91 0.49
N GLY A 155 2.31 4.58 -0.21
CA GLY A 155 2.89 5.38 -1.30
C GLY A 155 3.62 6.68 -0.92
N TYR A 156 3.54 7.14 0.33
CA TYR A 156 4.17 8.38 0.80
C TYR A 156 4.91 8.16 2.13
N GLY A 157 6.15 8.62 2.21
CA GLY A 157 6.99 8.39 3.38
C GLY A 157 8.07 9.44 3.56
N MET A 158 9.05 9.09 4.38
CA MET A 158 10.07 10.01 4.87
C MET A 158 11.20 10.30 3.86
N SER A 159 10.96 9.99 2.59
CA SER A 159 11.75 10.41 1.42
C SER A 159 10.95 11.23 0.42
N SER A 160 9.62 11.33 0.59
CA SER A 160 8.76 11.72 -0.52
C SER A 160 8.90 13.17 -0.93
N HIS A 161 9.19 14.07 0.00
CA HIS A 161 9.50 15.46 -0.33
C HIS A 161 10.82 15.57 -1.09
N THR A 162 11.85 14.83 -0.66
CA THR A 162 13.18 14.87 -1.29
C THR A 162 13.25 14.12 -2.63
N LYS A 163 12.47 13.05 -2.78
CA LYS A 163 12.66 12.02 -3.83
C LYS A 163 11.39 11.62 -4.58
N GLY A 164 10.26 12.29 -4.35
CA GLY A 164 8.98 11.97 -4.98
C GLY A 164 8.30 10.71 -4.42
N LEU A 165 7.24 10.26 -5.06
CA LEU A 165 6.45 9.09 -4.66
C LEU A 165 7.10 7.78 -5.11
N ALA A 166 6.66 6.64 -4.59
CA ALA A 166 7.13 5.32 -5.04
C ALA A 166 6.96 5.09 -6.55
N LEU A 167 5.84 5.55 -7.10
CA LEU A 167 5.56 5.46 -8.54
C LEU A 167 6.50 6.31 -9.40
N ASP A 168 7.16 7.33 -8.86
CA ASP A 168 8.11 8.17 -9.61
C ASP A 168 9.44 7.44 -9.87
N TRP A 169 9.69 6.36 -9.11
CA TRP A 169 10.83 5.47 -9.29
C TRP A 169 10.53 4.34 -10.28
N LEU A 170 9.27 4.15 -10.70
CA LEU A 170 8.90 3.09 -11.63
C LEU A 170 9.35 3.46 -13.06
N VAL A 171 10.07 2.56 -13.72
CA VAL A 171 10.51 2.70 -15.12
C VAL A 171 9.88 1.66 -16.04
N GLY A 172 9.27 0.62 -15.47
CA GLY A 172 8.45 -0.33 -16.20
C GLY A 172 7.84 -1.40 -15.31
N ALA A 173 7.00 -2.26 -15.88
CA ALA A 173 6.42 -3.40 -15.18
C ALA A 173 6.09 -4.55 -16.14
N LYS A 174 6.05 -5.77 -15.61
CA LYS A 174 5.48 -6.95 -16.28
C LYS A 174 4.07 -7.17 -15.75
N VAL A 175 3.09 -7.12 -16.65
CA VAL A 175 1.66 -7.07 -16.30
C VAL A 175 0.92 -8.22 -16.94
N VAL A 176 0.09 -8.91 -16.17
CA VAL A 176 -0.89 -9.87 -16.69
C VAL A 176 -2.26 -9.20 -16.79
N LEU A 177 -2.78 -9.11 -18.00
CA LEU A 177 -4.06 -8.46 -18.30
C LEU A 177 -5.25 -9.39 -18.01
N ALA A 178 -6.47 -8.84 -18.03
CA ALA A 178 -7.72 -9.57 -17.77
C ALA A 178 -8.02 -10.70 -18.78
N ASN A 179 -7.46 -10.63 -19.99
CA ASN A 179 -7.52 -11.71 -21.00
C ASN A 179 -6.41 -12.76 -20.80
N SER A 180 -5.61 -12.63 -19.74
CA SER A 180 -4.45 -13.46 -19.39
C SER A 180 -3.23 -13.31 -20.30
N SER A 181 -3.15 -12.30 -21.17
CA SER A 181 -1.90 -11.98 -21.88
C SER A 181 -0.92 -11.27 -20.96
N VAL A 182 0.37 -11.47 -21.19
CA VAL A 182 1.46 -10.77 -20.49
C VAL A 182 1.99 -9.67 -21.40
N ILE A 183 2.15 -8.46 -20.85
CA ILE A 183 2.81 -7.34 -21.54
C ILE A 183 3.91 -6.76 -20.64
N ILE A 184 4.93 -6.17 -21.27
CA ILE A 184 5.88 -5.28 -20.60
C ILE A 184 5.42 -3.86 -20.86
N VAL A 185 5.38 -3.04 -19.81
CA VAL A 185 4.95 -1.65 -19.93
C VAL A 185 6.09 -0.72 -19.50
N SER A 186 6.25 0.38 -20.21
CA SER A 186 7.23 1.46 -19.95
C SER A 186 6.77 2.74 -20.66
N GLU A 187 7.57 3.80 -20.61
CA GLU A 187 7.30 5.00 -21.43
C GLU A 187 7.40 4.72 -22.94
N ALA A 188 8.15 3.67 -23.35
CA ALA A 188 8.36 3.31 -24.76
C ALA A 188 7.44 2.17 -25.24
N GLU A 189 6.84 1.39 -24.33
CA GLU A 189 6.06 0.19 -24.64
C GLU A 189 4.76 0.21 -23.83
N HIS A 190 3.61 0.20 -24.50
CA HIS A 190 2.28 0.37 -23.86
C HIS A 190 2.21 1.58 -22.89
N PRO A 191 2.52 2.80 -23.37
CA PRO A 191 2.68 3.99 -22.52
C PRO A 191 1.37 4.42 -21.82
N ASP A 192 0.22 4.08 -22.41
CA ASP A 192 -1.11 4.30 -21.84
C ASP A 192 -1.35 3.43 -20.60
N VAL A 193 -1.01 2.15 -20.66
CA VAL A 193 -1.06 1.24 -19.52
C VAL A 193 -0.03 1.65 -18.47
N PHE A 194 1.19 1.99 -18.89
CA PHE A 194 2.23 2.44 -17.96
C PHE A 194 1.81 3.71 -17.19
N TRP A 195 1.25 4.70 -17.89
CA TRP A 195 0.66 5.89 -17.28
C TRP A 195 -0.43 5.53 -16.27
N ALA A 196 -1.34 4.63 -16.63
CA ALA A 196 -2.43 4.21 -15.77
C ALA A 196 -1.95 3.47 -14.51
N LEU A 197 -0.89 2.66 -14.63
CA LEU A 197 -0.27 1.99 -13.47
C LEU A 197 0.31 2.98 -12.45
N LYS A 198 0.79 4.15 -12.89
CA LYS A 198 1.37 5.20 -12.04
C LYS A 198 0.30 6.04 -11.32
N GLY A 199 -0.70 5.37 -10.75
CA GLY A 199 -1.73 6.00 -9.89
C GLY A 199 -3.02 5.20 -9.75
N ALA A 200 -3.38 4.41 -10.77
CA ALA A 200 -4.64 3.65 -10.82
C ALA A 200 -4.43 2.15 -11.12
N GLY A 201 -3.21 1.63 -10.86
CA GLY A 201 -2.78 0.32 -11.37
C GLY A 201 -3.62 -0.89 -10.96
N SER A 202 -4.37 -0.82 -9.85
CA SER A 202 -5.28 -1.89 -9.43
C SER A 202 -6.39 -2.20 -10.44
N SER A 203 -6.66 -1.29 -11.39
CA SER A 203 -7.75 -1.43 -12.37
C SER A 203 -7.31 -2.05 -13.70
N PHE A 204 -6.01 -2.20 -13.96
CA PHE A 204 -5.48 -2.46 -15.32
C PHE A 204 -4.81 -3.82 -15.49
N GLY A 205 -4.60 -4.58 -14.41
CA GLY A 205 -4.05 -5.92 -14.47
C GLY A 205 -3.36 -6.33 -13.17
N VAL A 206 -2.71 -7.47 -13.20
CA VAL A 206 -1.87 -7.97 -12.10
C VAL A 206 -0.41 -7.76 -12.47
N VAL A 207 0.28 -6.90 -11.72
CA VAL A 207 1.72 -6.70 -11.90
C VAL A 207 2.47 -7.86 -11.26
N SER A 208 3.21 -8.64 -12.07
CA SER A 208 4.04 -9.74 -11.57
C SER A 208 5.44 -9.27 -11.17
N GLU A 209 5.98 -8.26 -11.86
CA GLU A 209 7.27 -7.64 -11.60
C GLU A 209 7.20 -6.13 -11.85
N PHE A 210 7.82 -5.36 -10.97
CA PHE A 210 8.10 -3.95 -11.14
C PHE A 210 9.58 -3.74 -11.44
N TYR A 211 9.88 -2.77 -12.30
CA TYR A 211 11.24 -2.31 -12.56
C TYR A 211 11.39 -0.89 -12.04
N PHE A 212 12.23 -0.71 -11.02
CA PHE A 212 12.47 0.58 -10.40
C PHE A 212 13.87 1.08 -10.71
N LYS A 213 14.00 2.36 -11.10
CA LYS A 213 15.28 3.06 -10.88
C LYS A 213 15.51 3.19 -9.38
N THR A 214 16.77 3.37 -8.97
CA THR A 214 17.15 3.52 -7.56
C THR A 214 18.05 4.72 -7.36
N PHE A 215 18.19 5.19 -6.11
CA PHE A 215 19.18 6.18 -5.72
C PHE A 215 20.11 5.63 -4.65
N ASP A 216 21.27 6.27 -4.46
CA ASP A 216 22.18 5.93 -3.37
C ASP A 216 21.52 6.23 -2.03
N ALA A 217 21.43 5.22 -1.17
CA ALA A 217 20.92 5.40 0.17
C ALA A 217 21.79 6.44 0.91
N PRO A 218 21.19 7.48 1.52
CA PRO A 218 21.93 8.47 2.29
C PRO A 218 22.82 7.80 3.34
N LYS A 219 24.10 8.16 3.34
CA LYS A 219 25.05 7.70 4.37
C LYS A 219 24.68 8.21 5.77
N GLN A 220 23.96 9.33 5.80
CA GLN A 220 23.51 9.98 7.01
C GLN A 220 22.11 10.56 6.79
N ALA A 221 21.25 10.35 7.78
CA ALA A 221 19.97 11.02 7.91
C ALA A 221 19.64 11.18 9.41
N THR A 222 18.80 12.17 9.72
CA THR A 222 18.41 12.48 11.10
C THR A 222 16.89 12.40 11.24
N ASN A 223 16.39 11.41 11.99
CA ASN A 223 15.00 11.40 12.42
C ASN A 223 14.81 12.40 13.56
N PHE A 224 13.60 12.94 13.68
CA PHE A 224 13.26 13.86 14.76
C PHE A 224 11.80 13.80 15.16
N LEU A 225 11.56 14.27 16.39
CA LEU A 225 10.24 14.61 16.91
C LEU A 225 10.32 15.98 17.59
N ALA A 226 9.43 16.88 17.22
CA ALA A 226 9.23 18.17 17.85
C ALA A 226 7.80 18.27 18.40
N THR A 227 7.68 18.54 19.69
CA THR A 227 6.37 18.70 20.34
C THR A 227 5.87 20.12 20.12
N LEU A 228 4.61 20.28 19.72
CA LEU A 228 3.94 21.57 19.57
C LEU A 228 3.05 21.84 20.79
N GLN A 229 3.14 23.04 21.35
CA GLN A 229 2.29 23.48 22.47
C GLN A 229 0.98 24.10 21.96
N TRP A 230 0.29 23.40 21.07
CA TRP A 230 -0.95 23.86 20.46
C TRP A 230 -2.16 23.50 21.31
N ASP A 231 -2.95 24.52 21.62
CA ASP A 231 -4.32 24.40 22.11
C ASP A 231 -5.29 24.83 20.99
N ALA A 232 -6.59 24.83 21.28
CA ALA A 232 -7.62 25.21 20.30
C ALA A 232 -7.40 26.64 19.74
N ALA A 233 -6.87 27.56 20.54
CA ALA A 233 -6.65 28.95 20.11
C ALA A 233 -5.40 29.09 19.24
N LYS A 234 -4.32 28.39 19.57
CA LYS A 234 -3.03 28.47 18.86
C LYS A 234 -2.98 27.62 17.59
N SER A 235 -3.76 26.54 17.52
CA SER A 235 -3.65 25.56 16.43
C SER A 235 -3.93 26.15 15.04
N ILE A 236 -4.90 27.06 14.93
CA ILE A 236 -5.25 27.68 13.64
C ILE A 236 -4.09 28.54 13.12
N ASP A 237 -3.55 29.42 13.96
CA ASP A 237 -2.43 30.30 13.60
C ASP A 237 -1.15 29.50 13.34
N GLY A 238 -0.85 28.53 14.22
CA GLY A 238 0.30 27.64 14.06
C GLY A 238 0.24 26.81 12.77
N PHE A 239 -0.94 26.30 12.39
CA PHE A 239 -1.10 25.52 11.16
C PHE A 239 -0.93 26.40 9.92
N LYS A 240 -1.46 27.63 9.90
CA LYS A 240 -1.25 28.58 8.80
C LYS A 240 0.22 28.92 8.62
N LYS A 241 0.92 29.25 9.71
CA LYS A 241 2.37 29.51 9.68
C LYS A 241 3.18 28.31 9.20
N LEU A 242 2.80 27.10 9.64
CA LEU A 242 3.42 25.87 9.17
C LEU A 242 3.17 25.66 7.66
N GLN A 243 1.95 25.92 7.18
CA GLN A 243 1.60 25.83 5.77
C GLN A 243 2.41 26.84 4.93
N ASP A 244 2.44 28.12 5.33
CA ASP A 244 3.17 29.17 4.63
C ASP A 244 4.68 28.87 4.57
N TRP A 245 5.23 28.36 5.68
CA TRP A 245 6.63 27.93 5.74
C TRP A 245 6.90 26.71 4.86
N ALA A 246 5.99 25.72 4.85
CA ALA A 246 6.13 24.53 4.02
C ALA A 246 6.14 24.88 2.52
N ASP A 247 5.33 25.86 2.11
CA ASP A 247 5.23 26.30 0.70
C ASP A 247 6.46 27.12 0.25
N SER A 248 6.99 27.96 1.13
CA SER A 248 8.00 28.97 0.74
C SER A 248 9.43 28.67 1.18
N THR A 249 9.63 27.86 2.22
CA THR A 249 10.89 27.79 2.97
C THR A 249 11.40 26.37 3.19
N MET A 250 10.52 25.36 3.26
CA MET A 250 10.91 23.99 3.58
C MET A 250 11.97 23.45 2.60
N PRO A 251 13.17 23.09 3.08
CA PRO A 251 14.23 22.63 2.20
C PRO A 251 13.93 21.22 1.68
N ASN A 252 14.45 20.91 0.49
CA ASN A 252 14.24 19.62 -0.18
C ASN A 252 14.66 18.42 0.68
N GLU A 253 15.68 18.58 1.52
CA GLU A 253 16.24 17.55 2.40
C GLU A 253 15.33 17.19 3.59
N LEU A 254 14.36 18.04 3.92
CA LEU A 254 13.42 17.78 5.01
C LEU A 254 12.21 17.01 4.51
N ASN A 255 11.83 15.95 5.22
CA ASN A 255 10.57 15.23 5.06
C ASN A 255 9.86 15.23 6.41
N MET A 256 8.64 15.74 6.49
CA MET A 256 7.97 15.98 7.75
C MET A 256 6.47 15.75 7.65
N ARG A 257 5.85 15.31 8.75
CA ARG A 257 4.40 15.27 8.93
C ARG A 257 4.00 15.88 10.26
N LEU A 258 2.78 16.41 10.30
CA LEU A 258 2.10 16.79 11.52
C LEU A 258 1.27 15.61 12.01
N PHE A 259 1.57 15.12 13.20
CA PHE A 259 0.85 14.04 13.86
C PHE A 259 -0.01 14.60 14.99
N ILE A 260 -1.33 14.56 14.81
CA ILE A 260 -2.31 15.13 15.74
C ILE A 260 -3.09 14.01 16.42
N THR A 261 -3.15 14.05 17.74
CA THR A 261 -4.01 13.19 18.57
C THR A 261 -4.75 14.02 19.61
N PRO A 262 -5.74 13.46 20.34
CA PRO A 262 -6.34 14.15 21.47
C PRO A 262 -5.37 14.49 22.62
N ARG A 263 -4.16 13.93 22.64
CA ARG A 263 -3.19 14.07 23.74
C ARG A 263 -2.00 14.96 23.40
N PHE A 264 -1.60 15.00 22.13
CA PHE A 264 -0.42 15.71 21.69
C PHE A 264 -0.50 16.04 20.20
N THR A 265 0.23 17.08 19.83
CA THR A 265 0.45 17.49 18.45
C THR A 265 1.95 17.59 18.24
N ASN A 266 2.49 16.78 17.33
CA ASN A 266 3.93 16.71 17.09
C ASN A 266 4.24 16.90 15.61
N LEU A 267 5.35 17.54 15.31
CA LEU A 267 6.04 17.34 14.04
C LEU A 267 6.98 16.15 14.19
N GLU A 268 6.97 15.26 13.22
CA GLU A 268 7.96 14.19 13.13
C GLU A 268 8.40 14.02 11.68
N GLY A 269 9.65 13.61 11.50
CA GLY A 269 10.21 13.57 10.17
C GLY A 269 11.62 13.03 10.10
N MET A 270 12.16 13.08 8.89
CA MET A 270 13.53 12.73 8.56
C MET A 270 14.16 13.82 7.71
N PHE A 271 15.37 14.20 8.09
CA PHE A 271 16.19 15.16 7.37
C PHE A 271 17.41 14.45 6.77
N TYR A 272 17.68 14.72 5.49
CA TYR A 272 18.82 14.15 4.76
C TYR A 272 20.09 14.96 5.07
N GLY A 273 20.55 14.83 6.31
CA GLY A 273 21.73 15.52 6.83
C GLY A 273 21.91 15.23 8.31
N ASP A 274 22.80 15.97 8.95
CA ASP A 274 23.09 15.80 10.37
C ASP A 274 22.12 16.59 11.27
N LYS A 275 22.32 16.44 12.57
CA LYS A 275 21.50 17.10 13.59
C LYS A 275 21.68 18.62 13.63
N THR A 276 22.87 19.12 13.37
CA THR A 276 23.16 20.56 13.43
C THR A 276 22.47 21.28 12.27
N ASP A 277 22.52 20.71 11.07
CA ASP A 277 21.82 21.24 9.91
C ASP A 277 20.29 21.15 10.10
N LEU A 278 19.78 20.04 10.64
CA LEU A 278 18.37 19.91 11.01
C LEU A 278 17.92 21.04 11.97
N GLN A 279 18.71 21.32 13.01
CA GLN A 279 18.39 22.38 13.98
C GLN A 279 18.38 23.76 13.33
N THR A 280 19.35 24.02 12.44
CA THR A 280 19.41 25.27 11.67
C THR A 280 18.12 25.51 10.86
N VAL A 281 17.55 24.44 10.30
CA VAL A 281 16.29 24.49 9.54
C VAL A 281 15.06 24.62 10.45
N LEU A 282 14.98 23.82 11.52
CA LEU A 282 13.75 23.71 12.32
C LEU A 282 13.62 24.78 13.41
N ASP A 283 14.71 25.25 14.01
CA ASP A 283 14.63 26.16 15.16
C ASP A 283 13.87 27.47 14.82
N PRO A 284 14.05 28.13 13.66
CA PRO A 284 13.27 29.31 13.28
C PRO A 284 11.77 29.02 13.13
N LEU A 285 11.41 27.88 12.53
CA LEU A 285 10.03 27.44 12.41
C LEU A 285 9.42 27.19 13.79
N LEU A 286 10.08 26.37 14.61
CA LEU A 286 9.61 25.96 15.93
C LEU A 286 9.42 27.17 16.87
N ALA A 287 10.32 28.16 16.82
CA ALA A 287 10.15 29.42 17.55
C ALA A 287 8.86 30.16 17.16
N THR A 288 8.49 30.11 15.87
CA THR A 288 7.34 30.83 15.31
C THR A 288 6.01 30.11 15.57
N ILE A 289 6.01 28.78 15.60
CA ILE A 289 4.82 27.95 15.78
C ILE A 289 4.65 27.42 17.21
N GLY A 290 5.50 27.81 18.16
CA GLY A 290 5.42 27.35 19.55
C GLY A 290 5.76 25.87 19.73
N GLY A 291 6.80 25.41 19.03
CA GLY A 291 7.31 24.05 19.09
C GLY A 291 8.68 23.95 19.75
N ARG A 292 9.07 22.72 20.09
CA ARG A 292 10.43 22.41 20.57
C ARG A 292 10.88 21.04 20.10
N LEU A 293 12.10 20.99 19.55
CA LEU A 293 12.76 19.72 19.22
C LEU A 293 12.95 18.89 20.49
N THR A 294 12.34 17.71 20.51
CA THR A 294 12.28 16.83 21.68
C THR A 294 13.27 15.67 21.54
N THR A 295 13.29 15.03 20.38
CA THR A 295 14.27 14.00 20.04
C THR A 295 14.84 14.26 18.65
N SER A 296 16.10 13.88 18.47
CA SER A 296 16.75 13.80 17.17
C SER A 296 17.89 12.79 17.23
N GLN A 297 17.96 11.91 16.25
CA GLN A 297 18.98 10.89 16.16
C GLN A 297 19.49 10.75 14.73
N THR A 298 20.80 10.87 14.58
CA THR A 298 21.49 10.74 13.31
C THR A 298 22.09 9.35 13.17
N THR A 299 21.71 8.64 12.11
CA THR A 299 22.25 7.32 11.72
C THR A 299 22.39 7.26 10.20
N ASP A 300 22.60 6.09 9.63
CA ASP A 300 22.41 5.86 8.19
C ASP A 300 20.91 5.87 7.80
N TRP A 301 20.65 5.85 6.49
CA TRP A 301 19.30 5.76 5.94
C TRP A 301 18.49 4.58 6.50
N PHE A 302 19.11 3.41 6.57
CA PHE A 302 18.42 2.18 6.95
C PHE A 302 18.04 2.16 8.44
N GLY A 303 18.90 2.65 9.33
CA GLY A 303 18.60 2.83 10.75
C GLY A 303 17.46 3.82 11.00
N ASN A 304 17.36 4.89 10.20
CA ASN A 304 16.20 5.77 10.27
C ASN A 304 14.91 5.11 9.77
N LEU A 305 14.98 4.25 8.75
CA LEU A 305 13.82 3.49 8.33
C LEU A 305 13.36 2.52 9.43
N GLN A 306 14.28 1.91 10.17
CA GLN A 306 13.97 1.08 11.34
C GLN A 306 13.28 1.88 12.45
N HIS A 307 13.67 3.13 12.69
CA HIS A 307 12.96 4.02 13.62
C HIS A 307 11.47 4.13 13.27
N PHE A 308 11.13 4.41 12.00
CA PHE A 308 9.74 4.48 11.55
C PHE A 308 9.04 3.11 11.46
N GLY A 309 9.80 2.02 11.48
CA GLY A 309 9.32 0.65 11.65
C GLY A 309 9.10 0.24 13.12
N ASN A 310 9.08 1.19 14.06
CA ASN A 310 9.00 0.95 15.51
C ASN A 310 10.16 0.08 16.05
N GLY A 311 11.34 0.16 15.44
CA GLY A 311 12.52 -0.63 15.80
C GLY A 311 12.42 -2.12 15.46
N LEU A 312 11.38 -2.53 14.72
CA LEU A 312 11.24 -3.91 14.25
C LEU A 312 12.20 -4.20 13.10
N ALA A 313 12.56 -5.48 12.94
CA ALA A 313 13.25 -5.93 11.73
C ALA A 313 12.38 -5.61 10.50
N LEU A 314 12.99 -4.93 9.52
CA LEU A 314 12.31 -4.49 8.31
C LEU A 314 12.16 -5.61 7.29
N ASP A 315 13.04 -6.61 7.31
CA ASP A 315 13.05 -7.74 6.37
C ASP A 315 11.87 -8.70 6.65
N GLN A 316 10.67 -8.26 6.26
CA GLN A 316 9.40 -8.96 6.47
C GLN A 316 8.91 -9.51 5.13
N LYS A 317 8.85 -10.85 5.05
CA LYS A 317 8.38 -11.59 3.88
C LYS A 317 6.96 -12.12 4.10
N ASP A 318 6.70 -12.60 5.32
CA ASP A 318 5.45 -13.28 5.66
C ASP A 318 4.29 -12.33 6.00
N ASN A 319 3.08 -12.88 6.04
CA ASN A 319 1.86 -12.19 6.46
C ASN A 319 1.91 -11.68 7.91
N TYR A 320 1.12 -10.64 8.18
CA TYR A 320 1.03 -10.04 9.52
C TYR A 320 0.54 -11.08 10.54
N GLN A 321 1.43 -11.54 11.43
CA GLN A 321 1.04 -12.44 12.53
C GLN A 321 0.34 -11.74 13.71
N LYS A 322 0.21 -10.41 13.66
CA LYS A 322 -0.37 -9.60 14.73
C LYS A 322 -1.37 -8.60 14.16
N VAL A 323 -2.56 -8.61 14.72
CA VAL A 323 -3.58 -7.57 14.52
C VAL A 323 -2.97 -6.23 14.91
N SER A 324 -2.91 -5.28 13.97
CA SER A 324 -2.53 -3.91 14.27
C SER A 324 -3.75 -3.18 14.82
N TYR A 325 -3.72 -2.83 16.11
CA TYR A 325 -4.77 -2.05 16.78
C TYR A 325 -4.66 -0.54 16.51
N LEU A 326 -3.82 -0.10 15.56
CA LEU A 326 -3.54 1.33 15.32
C LEU A 326 -4.68 2.09 14.65
N THR A 327 -5.77 1.43 14.24
CA THR A 327 -6.95 2.08 13.68
C THR A 327 -8.19 1.78 14.52
N TYR A 328 -8.31 2.43 15.68
CA TYR A 328 -9.63 2.66 16.27
C TYR A 328 -10.32 3.75 15.47
N THR A 329 -11.20 3.38 14.53
CA THR A 329 -12.24 4.31 14.09
C THR A 329 -13.26 4.37 15.22
N ILE A 330 -13.16 5.36 16.11
CA ILE A 330 -14.27 5.69 17.00
C ILE A 330 -15.43 6.08 16.07
N ARG A 331 -16.55 5.35 16.12
CA ARG A 331 -17.81 5.89 15.59
C ARG A 331 -18.01 7.21 16.30
N VAL A 332 -17.95 8.33 15.58
CA VAL A 332 -18.52 9.57 16.08
C VAL A 332 -20.02 9.26 16.16
N GLY A 333 -20.46 8.80 17.33
CA GLY A 333 -21.87 8.70 17.64
C GLY A 333 -22.42 10.10 17.43
N THR A 334 -23.36 10.24 16.51
CA THR A 334 -24.18 11.45 16.40
C THR A 334 -24.69 11.78 17.79
N PRO A 335 -24.35 12.93 18.38
CA PRO A 335 -25.11 13.43 19.50
C PRO A 335 -26.52 13.66 18.98
N ALA A 336 -27.49 12.97 19.58
CA ALA A 336 -28.88 13.32 19.45
C ALA A 336 -29.05 14.69 20.13
N GLU A 337 -28.82 15.77 19.39
CA GLU A 337 -29.24 17.10 19.81
C GLU A 337 -29.92 17.80 18.63
N THR A 338 -31.23 17.89 18.79
CA THR A 338 -32.13 18.81 18.12
C THR A 338 -31.55 20.22 18.05
N CYS A 339 -31.29 20.71 16.85
CA CYS A 339 -31.24 22.15 16.58
C CYS A 339 -32.11 22.46 15.36
N THR A 340 -33.30 22.95 15.65
CA THR A 340 -34.26 23.56 14.74
C THR A 340 -33.69 24.81 14.06
N ALA A 341 -34.14 25.03 12.83
CA ALA A 341 -33.84 26.16 11.97
C ALA A 341 -33.91 27.55 12.64
N ARG A 342 -32.92 28.40 12.32
CA ARG A 342 -33.12 29.75 11.79
C ARG A 342 -32.04 30.07 10.77
#